data_AF-A0A941AAB6-F1
#
_entry.id   AF-A0A941AAB6-F1
#
_cell.length_a   1.000
_cell.length_b   1.000
_cell.length_c   1.000
_cell.angle_alpha   90.00
_cell.angle_beta   90.00
_cell.angle_gamma   90.00
#
_symmetry.space_group_name_H-M   'P 1'
#
loop_
_entity.id
_entity.type
_entity.pdbx_description
1 polymer ?
#
loop_
_entity_poly.entity_id
_entity_poly.type
_entity_poly.pdbx_seq_one_letter_code
_entity_poly.pdbx_strand_id
1 'polypeptide(L)'
;MDTRPGEDAVPLRRAKGRPAPVGLPWPQVTQEQWNDYRWQLSHRITSVEDLRGLCGFTPEETRLLSRVTDLYRAGITPYYLSLVRFDDPDDPIARQAVPSAEEYFGVEGGEDDPLEEEKDMPVPGLTHRYPDRCLMVVTNFCSMYCRHCTRKRIWALGEAAKTEFELTKMFAYIRRHEEIRDVIVSGGDPMTLPTERIEYILKNLRKIPHVEIIRIGTRVPSVLPMRVDDELCAVLEKYGPVWINTQFNHPREVTAEARRACDRLLRA
;
A
#
# COMPACT_ATOMS: atom_id res chain seq x y z
N MET A 1 -29.24 -21.16 13.76
CA MET A 1 -28.97 -19.97 14.58
C MET A 1 -28.92 -18.82 13.58
N ASP A 2 -30.07 -18.20 13.35
CA ASP A 2 -30.23 -17.12 12.36
C ASP A 2 -29.61 -15.84 12.92
N THR A 3 -28.51 -15.38 12.31
CA THR A 3 -27.99 -14.04 12.56
C THR A 3 -28.89 -13.04 11.83
N ARG A 4 -29.52 -12.13 12.58
CA ARG A 4 -30.34 -11.07 12.00
C ARG A 4 -29.43 -10.15 11.18
N PRO A 5 -29.73 -9.86 9.90
CA PRO A 5 -28.93 -8.95 9.09
C PRO A 5 -29.07 -7.54 9.66
N GLY A 6 -28.11 -7.13 10.49
CA GLY A 6 -28.09 -5.81 11.12
C GLY A 6 -27.25 -5.70 12.39
N GLU A 7 -27.07 -6.77 13.16
CA GLU A 7 -26.28 -6.72 14.41
C GLU A 7 -24.76 -6.80 14.17
N ASP A 8 -24.32 -7.47 13.09
CA ASP A 8 -22.89 -7.67 12.75
C ASP A 8 -22.33 -6.69 11.69
N ALA A 9 -23.09 -5.65 11.32
CA ALA A 9 -22.69 -4.69 10.30
C ALA A 9 -21.69 -3.66 10.85
N VAL A 10 -20.65 -3.32 10.08
CA VAL A 10 -19.66 -2.33 10.52
C VAL A 10 -20.25 -0.92 10.45
N PRO A 11 -20.24 -0.15 11.56
CA PRO A 11 -20.67 1.24 11.54
C PRO A 11 -19.59 2.08 10.84
N LEU A 12 -19.71 2.22 9.52
CA LEU A 12 -18.93 3.19 8.75
C LEU A 12 -19.18 4.59 9.35
N ARG A 13 -18.11 5.29 9.74
CA ARG A 13 -18.18 6.52 10.56
C ARG A 13 -19.17 7.51 9.95
N ARG A 14 -20.26 7.78 10.67
CA ARG A 14 -21.20 8.87 10.38
C ARG A 14 -20.70 10.11 11.08
N ALA A 15 -20.51 11.22 10.36
CA ALA A 15 -20.35 12.51 11.00
C ALA A 15 -21.60 12.79 11.87
N LYS A 16 -21.41 13.25 13.12
CA LYS A 16 -22.55 13.62 13.99
C LYS A 16 -23.35 14.75 13.32
N GLY A 17 -24.63 14.51 13.05
CA GLY A 17 -25.61 15.55 12.69
C GLY A 17 -26.05 15.60 11.23
N ARG A 18 -25.58 14.72 10.33
CA ARG A 18 -26.03 14.68 8.92
C ARG A 18 -26.12 13.24 8.41
N PRO A 19 -27.05 12.93 7.48
CA PRO A 19 -27.18 11.57 6.93
C PRO A 19 -25.83 11.12 6.37
N ALA A 20 -25.52 9.82 6.52
CA ALA A 20 -24.38 9.22 5.83
C ALA A 20 -24.48 9.58 4.33
N PRO A 21 -23.36 9.76 3.60
CA PRO A 21 -23.44 9.69 2.16
C PRO A 21 -24.16 8.38 1.84
N VAL A 22 -25.33 8.50 1.22
CA VAL A 22 -26.08 7.36 0.73
C VAL A 22 -25.13 6.65 -0.24
N GLY A 23 -24.77 5.39 0.03
CA GLY A 23 -24.14 4.53 -0.99
C GLY A 23 -22.61 4.43 -1.00
N LEU A 24 -21.94 4.18 0.13
CA LEU A 24 -20.69 3.40 0.04
C LEU A 24 -21.04 2.04 -0.62
N PRO A 25 -20.20 1.49 -1.53
CA PRO A 25 -20.58 0.33 -2.35
C PRO A 25 -20.88 -0.94 -1.54
N TRP A 26 -20.57 -0.97 -0.24
CA TRP A 26 -20.68 -2.14 0.64
C TRP A 26 -21.65 -1.89 1.81
N PRO A 27 -22.96 -1.71 1.55
CA PRO A 27 -23.93 -1.36 2.59
C PRO A 27 -24.22 -2.49 3.60
N GLN A 28 -23.82 -3.73 3.29
CA GLN A 28 -24.10 -4.93 4.10
C GLN A 28 -22.83 -5.68 4.53
N VAL A 29 -21.67 -5.01 4.54
CA VAL A 29 -20.40 -5.65 4.95
C VAL A 29 -20.43 -6.08 6.42
N THR A 30 -20.07 -7.32 6.69
CA THR A 30 -19.96 -7.85 8.06
C THR A 30 -18.65 -7.43 8.71
N GLN A 31 -18.58 -7.46 10.04
CA GLN A 31 -17.33 -7.20 10.77
C GLN A 31 -16.21 -8.19 10.41
N GLU A 32 -16.56 -9.45 10.12
CA GLU A 32 -15.63 -10.48 9.67
C GLU A 32 -15.03 -10.11 8.31
N GLN A 33 -15.86 -9.78 7.32
CA GLN A 33 -15.41 -9.32 6.01
C GLN A 33 -14.55 -8.07 6.11
N TRP A 34 -14.95 -7.09 6.92
CA TRP A 34 -14.20 -5.86 7.10
C TRP A 34 -12.80 -6.11 7.69
N ASN A 35 -12.69 -7.08 8.60
CA ASN A 35 -11.43 -7.44 9.23
C ASN A 35 -10.58 -8.41 8.40
N ASP A 36 -11.10 -8.95 7.30
CA ASP A 36 -10.32 -9.72 6.33
C ASP A 36 -9.62 -8.78 5.34
N TYR A 37 -8.28 -8.76 5.39
CA TYR A 37 -7.50 -7.94 4.46
C TYR A 37 -7.69 -8.37 3.00
N ARG A 38 -8.01 -9.65 2.73
CA ARG A 38 -8.24 -10.15 1.37
C ARG A 38 -9.54 -9.58 0.82
N TRP A 39 -10.58 -9.48 1.64
CA TRP A 39 -11.81 -8.79 1.30
C TRP A 39 -11.55 -7.30 1.00
N GLN A 40 -10.79 -6.61 1.85
CA GLN A 40 -10.40 -5.21 1.63
C GLN A 40 -9.66 -5.01 0.30
N LEU A 41 -8.77 -5.94 -0.07
CA LEU A 41 -8.02 -5.89 -1.34
C LEU A 41 -8.90 -6.20 -2.56
N SER A 42 -9.82 -7.15 -2.46
CA SER A 42 -10.72 -7.51 -3.57
C SER A 42 -11.83 -6.49 -3.81
N HIS A 43 -12.10 -5.64 -2.83
CA HIS A 43 -13.11 -4.58 -2.89
C HIS A 43 -12.49 -3.17 -2.96
N ARG A 44 -11.24 -3.04 -3.43
CA ARG A 44 -10.67 -1.71 -3.67
C ARG A 44 -11.50 -0.95 -4.71
N ILE A 45 -11.68 0.35 -4.49
CA ILE A 45 -12.17 1.25 -5.54
C ILE A 45 -11.02 1.52 -6.51
N THR A 46 -11.20 1.13 -7.77
CA THR A 46 -10.19 1.24 -8.83
C THR A 46 -10.66 2.05 -10.03
N SER A 47 -11.95 2.39 -10.11
CA SER A 47 -12.53 3.19 -11.20
C SER A 47 -12.96 4.58 -10.71
N VAL A 48 -12.92 5.55 -11.63
CA VAL A 48 -13.40 6.91 -11.38
C VAL A 48 -14.92 6.93 -11.31
N GLU A 49 -15.60 6.04 -12.03
CA GLU A 49 -17.04 5.86 -12.00
C GLU A 49 -17.56 5.51 -10.61
N ASP A 50 -16.85 4.62 -9.89
CA ASP A 50 -17.16 4.28 -8.50
C ASP A 50 -16.94 5.49 -7.58
N LEU A 51 -15.91 6.30 -7.83
CA LEU A 51 -15.64 7.51 -7.07
C LEU A 51 -16.64 8.63 -7.36
N ARG A 52 -17.15 8.73 -8.59
CA ARG A 52 -18.11 9.76 -9.01
C ARG A 52 -19.33 9.81 -8.09
N GLY A 53 -19.89 8.64 -7.77
CA GLY A 53 -21.06 8.54 -6.89
C GLY A 53 -20.79 8.99 -5.46
N LEU A 54 -19.54 8.86 -4.99
CA LEU A 54 -19.13 9.16 -3.62
C LEU A 54 -18.68 10.60 -3.44
N CYS A 55 -17.90 11.11 -4.41
CA CYS A 55 -17.31 12.45 -4.38
C CYS A 55 -18.18 13.50 -5.07
N GLY A 56 -19.26 13.10 -5.75
CA GLY A 56 -20.16 14.03 -6.44
C GLY A 56 -19.57 14.65 -7.71
N PHE A 57 -18.65 13.96 -8.38
CA PHE A 57 -18.03 14.46 -9.61
C PHE A 57 -19.05 14.65 -10.72
N THR A 58 -18.91 15.75 -11.45
CA THR A 58 -19.64 15.99 -12.69
C THR A 58 -19.21 15.01 -13.79
N PRO A 59 -20.02 14.80 -14.86
CA PRO A 59 -19.61 13.99 -16.00
C PRO A 59 -18.34 14.49 -16.71
N GLU A 60 -18.04 15.79 -16.63
CA GLU A 60 -16.83 16.37 -17.19
C GLU A 60 -15.60 16.03 -16.33
N GLU A 61 -15.68 16.26 -15.02
CA GLU A 61 -14.62 15.87 -14.07
C GLU A 61 -14.35 14.37 -14.12
N THR A 62 -15.41 13.54 -14.19
CA THR A 62 -15.27 12.09 -14.33
C THR A 62 -14.44 11.74 -15.56
N ARG A 63 -14.78 12.28 -16.75
CA ARG A 63 -14.02 12.02 -17.99
C ARG A 63 -12.56 12.45 -17.89
N LEU A 64 -12.30 13.56 -17.20
CA LEU A 64 -10.95 14.07 -17.02
C LEU A 64 -10.14 13.20 -16.08
N LEU A 65 -10.72 12.83 -14.94
CA LEU A 65 -10.10 11.94 -13.97
C LEU A 65 -9.89 10.53 -14.53
N SER A 66 -10.76 10.03 -15.42
CA SER A 66 -10.52 8.76 -16.11
C SER A 66 -9.19 8.78 -16.88
N ARG A 67 -8.88 9.88 -17.57
CA ARG A 67 -7.57 10.06 -18.25
C ARG A 67 -6.40 10.10 -17.28
N VAL A 68 -6.58 10.70 -16.10
CA VAL A 68 -5.58 10.67 -15.03
C VAL A 68 -5.35 9.22 -14.61
N THR A 69 -6.41 8.44 -14.40
CA THR A 69 -6.29 7.05 -13.92
C THR A 69 -5.80 6.06 -14.96
N ASP A 70 -5.91 6.38 -16.25
CA ASP A 70 -5.29 5.60 -17.35
C ASP A 70 -3.75 5.63 -17.24
N LEU A 71 -3.18 6.76 -16.83
CA LEU A 71 -1.73 6.91 -16.59
C LEU A 71 -1.36 6.49 -15.16
N TYR A 72 -2.12 6.99 -14.19
CA TYR A 72 -1.85 6.87 -12.77
C TYR A 72 -3.03 6.18 -12.08
N ARG A 73 -3.03 4.86 -12.15
CA ARG A 73 -4.09 3.96 -11.63
C ARG A 73 -4.58 4.38 -10.24
N ALA A 74 -5.88 4.20 -10.02
CA ALA A 74 -6.51 4.35 -8.71
C ALA A 74 -6.63 3.00 -8.01
N GLY A 75 -6.59 3.03 -6.68
CA GLY A 75 -6.77 1.88 -5.83
C GLY A 75 -6.90 2.38 -4.40
N ILE A 76 -8.07 2.22 -3.81
CA ILE A 76 -8.37 2.68 -2.44
C ILE A 76 -9.09 1.56 -1.71
N THR A 77 -8.54 1.10 -0.58
CA THR A 77 -9.20 0.08 0.24
C THR A 77 -10.50 0.64 0.83
N PRO A 78 -11.54 -0.21 1.04
CA PRO A 78 -12.74 0.18 1.77
C PRO A 78 -12.43 0.86 3.10
N TYR A 79 -11.47 0.32 3.84
CA TYR A 79 -11.00 0.89 5.10
C TYR A 79 -10.46 2.31 4.94
N TYR A 80 -9.52 2.56 4.03
CA TYR A 80 -8.92 3.89 3.89
C TYR A 80 -9.93 4.91 3.34
N LEU A 81 -10.80 4.49 2.42
CA LEU A 81 -11.91 5.30 1.92
C LEU A 81 -12.88 5.72 3.03
N SER A 82 -13.14 4.84 4.02
CA SER A 82 -14.01 5.18 5.16
C SER A 82 -13.45 6.27 6.07
N LEU A 83 -12.17 6.61 5.91
CA LEU A 83 -11.54 7.71 6.63
C LEU A 83 -11.79 9.06 5.94
N VAL A 84 -12.23 9.09 4.68
CA VAL A 84 -12.50 10.32 3.89
C VAL A 84 -13.76 11.02 4.40
N ARG A 85 -13.72 12.36 4.47
CA ARG A 85 -14.91 13.20 4.62
C ARG A 85 -15.28 13.82 3.28
N PHE A 86 -16.29 13.25 2.63
CA PHE A 86 -16.72 13.70 1.29
C PHE A 86 -17.41 15.08 1.28
N ASP A 87 -17.78 15.60 2.46
CA ASP A 87 -18.32 16.95 2.61
C ASP A 87 -17.24 18.04 2.74
N ASP A 88 -15.97 17.63 2.83
CA ASP A 88 -14.81 18.51 2.92
C ASP A 88 -13.99 18.42 1.62
N PRO A 89 -14.04 19.44 0.74
CA PRO A 89 -13.29 19.42 -0.53
C PRO A 89 -11.77 19.43 -0.31
N ASP A 90 -11.29 19.88 0.86
CA ASP A 90 -9.88 19.94 1.21
C ASP A 90 -9.44 18.75 2.09
N ASP A 91 -10.27 17.68 2.14
CA ASP A 91 -10.04 16.54 3.02
C ASP A 91 -8.63 15.93 2.82
N PRO A 92 -7.78 15.91 3.86
CA PRO A 92 -6.39 15.50 3.72
C PRO A 92 -6.23 13.99 3.46
N ILE A 93 -7.25 13.18 3.71
CA ILE A 93 -7.23 11.75 3.36
C ILE A 93 -7.58 11.59 1.88
N ALA A 94 -8.62 12.29 1.40
CA ALA A 94 -9.02 12.32 0.00
C ALA A 94 -7.87 12.77 -0.90
N ARG A 95 -7.18 13.87 -0.55
CA ARG A 95 -6.02 14.39 -1.30
C ARG A 95 -4.90 13.36 -1.53
N GLN A 96 -4.81 12.34 -0.69
CA GLN A 96 -3.80 11.29 -0.80
C GLN A 96 -4.25 10.08 -1.63
N ALA A 97 -5.55 9.91 -1.86
CA ALA A 97 -6.12 8.68 -2.45
C ALA A 97 -6.98 8.94 -3.70
N VAL A 98 -7.75 10.03 -3.73
CA VAL A 98 -8.65 10.41 -4.82
C VAL A 98 -7.83 11.15 -5.90
N PRO A 99 -7.92 10.75 -7.18
CA PRO A 99 -7.15 11.38 -8.24
C PRO A 99 -7.55 12.85 -8.44
N SER A 100 -6.59 13.68 -8.85
CA SER A 100 -6.79 15.09 -9.19
C SER A 100 -6.40 15.36 -10.65
N ALA A 101 -7.11 16.30 -11.29
CA ALA A 101 -6.76 16.80 -12.62
C ALA A 101 -5.36 17.46 -12.65
N GLU A 102 -4.91 18.01 -11.53
CA GLU A 102 -3.58 18.60 -11.41
C GLU A 102 -2.46 17.57 -11.64
N GLU A 103 -2.73 16.28 -11.49
CA GLU A 103 -1.75 15.24 -11.79
C GLU A 103 -1.46 15.10 -13.29
N TYR A 104 -2.37 15.56 -14.15
CA TYR A 104 -2.23 15.49 -15.60
C TYR A 104 -1.75 16.83 -16.20
N PHE A 105 -2.21 17.95 -15.65
CA PHE A 105 -1.91 19.29 -16.20
C PHE A 105 -0.91 20.11 -15.36
N GLY A 106 -0.54 19.64 -14.16
CA GLY A 106 0.00 20.49 -13.12
C GLY A 106 1.52 20.56 -13.01
N VAL A 107 2.32 20.11 -13.98
CA VAL A 107 3.78 20.20 -13.82
C VAL A 107 4.52 20.48 -15.12
N GLU A 108 5.07 21.69 -15.24
CA GLU A 108 6.30 21.92 -16.00
C GLU A 108 7.47 21.45 -15.13
N GLY A 109 8.31 20.53 -15.64
CA GLY A 109 9.58 20.15 -15.00
C GLY A 109 9.58 18.95 -14.05
N GLY A 110 8.54 18.11 -14.05
CA GLY A 110 8.60 16.79 -13.39
C GLY A 110 9.44 15.78 -14.19
N GLU A 111 10.21 14.94 -13.49
CA GLU A 111 10.93 13.80 -14.08
C GLU A 111 10.28 12.48 -13.63
N ASP A 112 10.31 11.46 -14.48
CA ASP A 112 9.71 10.14 -14.16
C ASP A 112 10.50 9.39 -13.07
N ASP A 113 11.83 9.49 -13.09
CA ASP A 113 12.75 8.91 -12.11
C ASP A 113 13.65 9.99 -11.49
N PRO A 114 13.08 10.93 -10.72
CA PRO A 114 13.82 12.06 -10.14
C PRO A 114 14.83 11.60 -9.08
N LEU A 115 14.69 10.35 -8.64
CA LEU A 115 15.60 9.72 -7.70
C LEU A 115 16.65 8.90 -8.42
N GLU A 116 16.73 8.82 -9.75
CA GLU A 116 17.68 8.00 -10.52
C GLU A 116 17.75 6.52 -10.03
N GLU A 117 16.64 5.92 -9.61
CA GLU A 117 16.61 4.53 -9.13
C GLU A 117 17.03 3.53 -10.22
N GLU A 118 16.78 3.82 -11.49
CA GLU A 118 17.14 2.98 -12.65
C GLU A 118 18.62 3.05 -12.98
N LYS A 119 19.24 4.23 -12.84
CA LYS A 119 20.68 4.42 -13.05
C LYS A 119 21.51 3.59 -12.08
N ASP A 120 21.06 3.51 -10.84
CA ASP A 120 21.70 2.75 -9.76
C ASP A 120 21.15 1.32 -9.64
N MET A 121 20.58 0.75 -10.72
CA MET A 121 19.94 -0.57 -10.73
C MET A 121 20.85 -1.66 -11.35
N PRO A 122 21.79 -2.25 -10.59
CA PRO A 122 22.72 -3.25 -11.12
C PRO A 122 22.03 -4.54 -11.62
N VAL A 123 20.86 -4.87 -11.06
CA VAL A 123 19.98 -5.94 -11.57
C VAL A 123 18.52 -5.47 -11.50
N PRO A 124 17.64 -5.88 -12.43
CA PRO A 124 16.26 -5.42 -12.45
C PRO A 124 15.55 -5.57 -11.10
N GLY A 125 15.05 -4.45 -10.57
CA GLY A 125 14.36 -4.35 -9.28
C GLY A 125 15.24 -4.30 -8.04
N LEU A 126 16.57 -4.18 -8.19
CA LEU A 126 17.49 -3.94 -7.08
C LEU A 126 18.26 -2.65 -7.33
N THR A 127 18.05 -1.63 -6.50
CA THR A 127 18.80 -0.37 -6.55
C THR A 127 19.89 -0.38 -5.49
N HIS A 128 21.15 -0.15 -5.88
CA HIS A 128 22.32 -0.11 -5.00
C HIS A 128 23.07 1.22 -5.19
N ARG A 129 22.52 2.28 -4.57
CA ARG A 129 23.09 3.64 -4.59
C ARG A 129 24.15 3.86 -3.53
N TYR A 130 23.89 3.34 -2.33
CA TYR A 130 24.67 3.65 -1.15
C TYR A 130 25.67 2.52 -0.88
N PRO A 131 26.85 2.82 -0.30
CA PRO A 131 27.92 1.82 -0.20
C PRO A 131 27.58 0.53 0.55
N ASP A 132 26.65 0.59 1.51
CA ASP A 132 26.43 -0.48 2.48
C ASP A 132 25.00 -1.06 2.48
N ARG A 133 24.14 -0.58 1.56
CA ARG A 133 22.72 -0.93 1.55
C ARG A 133 22.08 -0.87 0.18
N CYS A 134 21.12 -1.75 -0.04
CA CYS A 134 20.36 -1.82 -1.28
C CYS A 134 18.85 -1.86 -1.04
N LEU A 135 18.09 -1.43 -2.04
CA LEU A 135 16.64 -1.46 -2.09
C LEU A 135 16.16 -2.55 -3.06
N MET A 136 15.32 -3.47 -2.59
CA MET A 136 14.66 -4.50 -3.39
C MET A 136 13.20 -4.12 -3.67
N VAL A 137 12.84 -3.92 -4.93
CA VAL A 137 11.45 -3.75 -5.40
C VAL A 137 10.86 -5.13 -5.65
N VAL A 138 10.08 -5.66 -4.71
CA VAL A 138 9.56 -7.05 -4.76
C VAL A 138 8.15 -7.17 -5.33
N THR A 139 7.46 -6.06 -5.54
CA THR A 139 6.14 -5.98 -6.15
C THR A 139 5.89 -4.57 -6.67
N ASN A 140 5.02 -4.42 -7.66
CA ASN A 140 4.50 -3.11 -8.10
C ASN A 140 3.12 -2.80 -7.51
N PHE A 141 2.50 -3.76 -6.82
CA PHE A 141 1.17 -3.61 -6.23
C PHE A 141 1.21 -2.85 -4.91
N CYS A 142 0.23 -1.96 -4.70
CA CYS A 142 -0.08 -1.35 -3.42
C CYS A 142 -1.55 -1.60 -3.04
N SER A 143 -1.86 -1.72 -1.76
CA SER A 143 -3.26 -1.73 -1.29
C SER A 143 -3.96 -0.39 -1.53
N MET A 144 -3.21 0.72 -1.47
CA MET A 144 -3.66 2.04 -1.86
C MET A 144 -2.62 2.75 -2.72
N TYR A 145 -3.03 3.31 -3.86
CA TYR A 145 -2.13 4.07 -4.74
C TYR A 145 -2.09 5.55 -4.34
N CYS A 146 -1.10 5.90 -3.53
CA CYS A 146 -0.89 7.25 -3.02
C CYS A 146 -0.75 8.25 -4.18
N ARG A 147 -1.59 9.29 -4.24
CA ARG A 147 -1.52 10.31 -5.31
C ARG A 147 -0.21 11.13 -5.29
N HIS A 148 0.59 11.00 -4.24
CA HIS A 148 1.93 11.58 -4.11
C HIS A 148 3.06 10.54 -4.17
N CYS A 149 2.85 9.37 -4.79
CA CYS A 149 3.87 8.34 -4.90
C CYS A 149 5.06 8.79 -5.76
N THR A 150 6.28 8.68 -5.24
CA THR A 150 7.52 8.99 -5.98
C THR A 150 7.82 7.98 -7.09
N ARG A 151 7.14 6.83 -7.10
CA ARG A 151 7.31 5.76 -8.09
C ARG A 151 6.11 5.61 -9.02
N LYS A 152 5.32 6.67 -9.25
CA LYS A 152 4.16 6.60 -10.16
C LYS A 152 4.47 5.96 -11.53
N ARG A 153 5.68 6.19 -12.07
CA ARG A 153 6.14 5.56 -13.33
C ARG A 153 5.99 4.03 -13.36
N ILE A 154 6.16 3.34 -12.22
CA ILE A 154 6.14 1.88 -12.17
C ILE A 154 4.71 1.32 -12.30
N TRP A 155 3.68 2.13 -12.08
CA TRP A 155 2.28 1.69 -12.16
C TRP A 155 1.86 1.35 -13.60
N ALA A 156 2.54 1.93 -14.59
CA ALA A 156 2.37 1.59 -16.01
C ALA A 156 2.78 0.14 -16.31
N LEU A 157 3.69 -0.44 -15.51
CA LEU A 157 4.17 -1.83 -15.66
C LEU A 157 3.16 -2.88 -15.16
N GLY A 158 2.03 -2.45 -14.59
CA GLY A 158 0.98 -3.33 -14.08
C GLY A 158 1.22 -3.84 -12.66
N GLU A 159 0.20 -4.51 -12.13
CA GLU A 159 0.18 -5.06 -10.78
C GLU A 159 0.79 -6.48 -10.77
N ALA A 160 2.07 -6.59 -10.45
CA ALA A 160 2.74 -7.89 -10.37
C ALA A 160 3.74 -7.96 -9.22
N ALA A 161 3.74 -9.11 -8.54
CA ALA A 161 4.84 -9.52 -7.69
C ALA A 161 6.03 -9.95 -8.55
N LYS A 162 7.25 -9.73 -8.07
CA LYS A 162 8.45 -10.27 -8.72
C LYS A 162 8.45 -11.78 -8.66
N THR A 163 8.79 -12.41 -9.78
CA THR A 163 8.95 -13.86 -9.92
C THR A 163 10.12 -14.36 -9.08
N GLU A 164 10.17 -15.67 -8.80
CA GLU A 164 11.31 -16.26 -8.09
C GLU A 164 12.62 -16.11 -8.88
N PHE A 165 12.54 -16.15 -10.21
CA PHE A 165 13.68 -15.91 -11.08
C PHE A 165 14.25 -14.50 -10.91
N GLU A 166 13.38 -13.47 -10.89
CA GLU A 166 13.80 -12.10 -10.63
C GLU A 166 14.39 -11.94 -9.22
N LEU A 167 13.72 -12.46 -8.19
CA LEU A 167 14.23 -12.39 -6.81
C LEU A 167 15.57 -13.12 -6.66
N THR A 168 15.75 -14.26 -7.33
CA THR A 168 17.01 -15.01 -7.30
C THR A 168 18.18 -14.19 -7.86
N LYS A 169 17.96 -13.38 -8.89
CA LYS A 169 18.99 -12.46 -9.41
C LYS A 169 19.38 -11.41 -8.38
N MET A 170 18.40 -10.84 -7.67
CA MET A 170 18.64 -9.88 -6.59
C MET A 170 19.45 -10.53 -5.45
N PHE A 171 19.04 -11.72 -4.98
CA PHE A 171 19.79 -12.43 -3.95
C PHE A 171 21.21 -12.79 -4.39
N ALA A 172 21.40 -13.19 -5.65
CA ALA A 172 22.72 -13.50 -6.20
C ALA A 172 23.63 -12.26 -6.28
N TYR A 173 23.06 -11.09 -6.57
CA TYR A 173 23.80 -9.83 -6.47
C TYR A 173 24.22 -9.57 -5.01
N ILE A 174 23.27 -9.55 -4.07
CA ILE A 174 23.57 -9.28 -2.65
C ILE A 174 24.64 -10.25 -2.10
N ARG A 175 24.59 -11.54 -2.46
CA ARG A 175 25.61 -12.53 -2.04
C ARG A 175 27.02 -12.23 -2.52
N ARG A 176 27.19 -11.56 -3.66
CA ARG A 176 28.51 -11.23 -4.24
C ARG A 176 29.08 -9.89 -3.77
N HIS A 177 28.27 -9.11 -3.07
CA HIS A 177 28.58 -7.77 -2.62
C HIS A 177 28.58 -7.74 -1.09
N GLU A 178 29.72 -8.12 -0.49
CA GLU A 178 29.89 -8.28 0.96
C GLU A 178 29.76 -6.96 1.74
N GLU A 179 29.89 -5.81 1.05
CA GLU A 179 29.65 -4.49 1.60
C GLU A 179 28.18 -4.25 1.99
N ILE A 180 27.23 -4.99 1.39
CA ILE A 180 25.79 -4.81 1.62
C ILE A 180 25.37 -5.50 2.93
N ARG A 181 25.29 -4.71 4.00
CA ARG A 181 24.82 -5.18 5.31
C ARG A 181 23.35 -4.89 5.60
N ASP A 182 22.72 -4.01 4.83
CA ASP A 182 21.35 -3.55 5.05
C ASP A 182 20.50 -3.65 3.78
N VAL A 183 19.41 -4.43 3.85
CA VAL A 183 18.53 -4.69 2.71
C VAL A 183 17.14 -4.16 3.01
N ILE A 184 16.70 -3.18 2.20
CA ILE A 184 15.36 -2.60 2.26
C ILE A 184 14.46 -3.32 1.26
N VAL A 185 13.56 -4.16 1.76
CA VAL A 185 12.46 -4.76 1.00
C VAL A 185 11.36 -3.70 0.81
N SER A 186 11.09 -3.33 -0.43
CA SER A 186 10.14 -2.29 -0.82
C SER A 186 9.45 -2.69 -2.14
N GLY A 187 8.89 -1.72 -2.85
CA GLY A 187 8.22 -1.92 -4.12
C GLY A 187 7.15 -0.85 -4.31
N GLY A 188 5.97 -1.30 -4.72
CA GLY A 188 4.72 -0.72 -4.27
C GLY A 188 4.59 -0.89 -2.76
N ASP A 189 4.05 -2.01 -2.29
CA ASP A 189 4.01 -2.35 -0.87
C ASP A 189 4.29 -3.85 -0.63
N PRO A 190 5.42 -4.24 -0.02
CA PRO A 190 5.77 -5.64 0.21
C PRO A 190 4.78 -6.41 1.07
N MET A 191 4.13 -5.76 2.05
CA MET A 191 3.25 -6.44 2.99
C MET A 191 1.90 -6.83 2.38
N THR A 192 1.60 -6.40 1.15
CA THR A 192 0.44 -6.91 0.41
C THR A 192 0.69 -8.28 -0.22
N LEU A 193 1.94 -8.76 -0.22
CA LEU A 193 2.26 -10.10 -0.71
C LEU A 193 1.66 -11.17 0.23
N PRO A 194 1.35 -12.37 -0.31
CA PRO A 194 1.03 -13.53 0.51
C PRO A 194 2.10 -13.78 1.57
N THR A 195 1.69 -14.25 2.75
CA THR A 195 2.60 -14.44 3.89
C THR A 195 3.74 -15.40 3.53
N GLU A 196 3.48 -16.46 2.76
CA GLU A 196 4.52 -17.38 2.30
C GLU A 196 5.56 -16.71 1.38
N ARG A 197 5.16 -15.67 0.65
CA ARG A 197 6.06 -14.93 -0.25
C ARG A 197 6.98 -14.01 0.53
N ILE A 198 6.46 -13.36 1.58
CA ILE A 198 7.26 -12.56 2.51
C ILE A 198 8.26 -13.48 3.23
N GLU A 199 7.82 -14.64 3.72
CA GLU A 199 8.69 -15.65 4.31
C GLU A 199 9.80 -16.09 3.34
N TYR A 200 9.47 -16.37 2.07
CA TYR A 200 10.46 -16.72 1.05
C TYR A 200 11.56 -15.65 0.91
N ILE A 201 11.18 -14.37 0.88
CA ILE A 201 12.14 -13.27 0.77
C ILE A 201 13.03 -13.20 2.01
N LEU A 202 12.43 -13.17 3.20
CA LEU A 202 13.16 -13.07 4.47
C LEU A 202 14.10 -14.25 4.68
N LYS A 203 13.62 -15.48 4.42
CA LYS A 203 14.42 -16.70 4.51
C LYS A 203 15.64 -16.67 3.60
N ASN A 204 15.51 -16.16 2.39
CA ASN A 204 16.63 -16.09 1.44
C ASN A 204 17.63 -15.00 1.79
N LEU A 205 17.16 -13.84 2.30
CA LEU A 205 18.04 -12.78 2.80
C LEU A 205 18.82 -13.23 4.05
N ARG A 206 18.16 -13.92 4.99
CA ARG A 206 18.82 -14.46 6.20
C ARG A 206 19.86 -15.55 5.93
N LYS A 207 19.86 -16.16 4.75
CA LYS A 207 20.92 -17.09 4.33
C LYS A 207 22.21 -16.38 3.89
N ILE A 208 22.20 -15.06 3.75
CA ILE A 208 23.36 -14.28 3.32
C ILE A 208 24.10 -13.78 4.57
N PRO A 209 25.31 -14.30 4.89
CA PRO A 209 25.93 -14.07 6.20
C PRO A 209 26.22 -12.61 6.55
N HIS A 210 26.57 -11.80 5.56
CA HIS A 210 26.88 -10.37 5.75
C HIS A 210 25.65 -9.46 5.79
N VAL A 211 24.44 -9.98 5.54
CA VAL A 211 23.19 -9.20 5.68
C VAL A 211 22.77 -9.18 7.15
N GLU A 212 22.98 -8.04 7.79
CA GLU A 212 22.69 -7.83 9.20
C GLU A 212 21.27 -7.30 9.41
N ILE A 213 20.88 -6.30 8.61
CA ILE A 213 19.63 -5.56 8.75
C ILE A 213 18.72 -5.88 7.57
N ILE A 214 17.48 -6.25 7.88
CA ILE A 214 16.40 -6.32 6.89
C ILE A 214 15.35 -5.30 7.30
N ARG A 215 15.00 -4.40 6.39
CA ARG A 215 13.94 -3.41 6.59
C ARG A 215 12.81 -3.67 5.59
N ILE A 216 11.56 -3.48 6.00
CA ILE A 216 10.41 -3.49 5.11
C ILE A 216 9.83 -2.09 5.08
N GLY A 217 9.80 -1.46 3.91
CA GLY A 217 9.08 -0.21 3.68
C GLY A 217 7.65 -0.50 3.26
N THR A 218 6.66 -0.13 4.07
CA THR A 218 5.25 -0.50 3.87
C THR A 218 4.30 0.57 4.39
N ARG A 219 3.22 0.84 3.66
CA ARG A 219 2.15 1.73 4.12
C ARG A 219 0.99 0.97 4.77
N VAL A 220 0.98 -0.37 4.69
CA VAL A 220 -0.06 -1.26 5.22
C VAL A 220 -0.64 -0.85 6.59
N PRO A 221 0.14 -0.51 7.63
CA PRO A 221 -0.43 -0.09 8.92
C PRO A 221 -1.43 1.07 8.85
N SER A 222 -1.26 1.99 7.89
CA SER A 222 -2.15 3.15 7.72
C SER A 222 -3.29 2.93 6.73
N VAL A 223 -3.12 2.06 5.72
CA VAL A 223 -4.08 1.89 4.60
C VAL A 223 -4.78 0.53 4.54
N LEU A 224 -4.22 -0.49 5.20
CA LEU A 224 -4.74 -1.86 5.26
C LEU A 224 -4.32 -2.53 6.60
N PRO A 225 -4.62 -1.95 7.77
CA PRO A 225 -4.13 -2.45 9.06
C PRO A 225 -4.54 -3.91 9.34
N MET A 226 -5.65 -4.37 8.75
CA MET A 226 -6.14 -5.75 8.80
C MET A 226 -5.10 -6.78 8.31
N ARG A 227 -4.17 -6.39 7.44
CA ARG A 227 -3.13 -7.29 6.91
C ARG A 227 -2.10 -7.68 7.96
N VAL A 228 -1.96 -6.89 9.02
CA VAL A 228 -1.10 -7.23 10.16
C VAL A 228 -1.86 -8.21 11.05
N ASP A 229 -1.85 -9.49 10.64
CA ASP A 229 -2.45 -10.65 11.31
C ASP A 229 -1.40 -11.50 12.05
N ASP A 230 -1.85 -12.56 12.74
CA ASP A 230 -0.95 -13.40 13.57
C ASP A 230 0.00 -14.21 12.69
N GLU A 231 -0.47 -14.59 11.49
CA GLU A 231 0.33 -15.31 10.50
C GLU A 231 1.53 -14.47 10.05
N LEU A 232 1.29 -13.20 9.71
CA LEU A 232 2.36 -12.29 9.31
C LEU A 232 3.31 -11.99 10.47
N CYS A 233 2.78 -11.70 11.66
CA CYS A 233 3.60 -11.46 12.84
C CYS A 233 4.50 -12.65 13.17
N ALA A 234 3.99 -13.88 13.12
CA ALA A 234 4.78 -15.09 13.37
C ALA A 234 5.93 -15.25 12.36
N VAL A 235 5.71 -14.91 11.08
CA VAL A 235 6.78 -14.91 10.07
C VAL A 235 7.82 -13.82 10.35
N LEU A 236 7.40 -12.61 10.71
CA LEU A 236 8.34 -11.52 11.01
C LEU A 236 9.21 -11.85 12.23
N GLU A 237 8.61 -12.38 13.30
CA GLU A 237 9.30 -12.82 14.53
C GLU A 237 10.34 -13.90 14.23
N LYS A 238 9.93 -14.93 13.47
CA LYS A 238 10.79 -16.07 13.09
C LYS A 238 12.07 -15.65 12.35
N TYR A 239 12.03 -14.56 11.59
CA TYR A 239 13.17 -14.06 10.82
C TYR A 239 13.74 -12.74 11.38
N GLY A 240 13.39 -12.39 12.62
CA GLY A 240 13.85 -11.19 13.33
C GLY A 240 15.38 -11.12 13.53
N PRO A 241 15.94 -9.91 13.76
CA PRO A 241 15.24 -8.62 13.82
C PRO A 241 14.91 -8.04 12.43
N VAL A 242 13.63 -7.73 12.17
CA VAL A 242 13.17 -7.07 10.94
C VAL A 242 12.64 -5.69 11.31
N TRP A 243 13.13 -4.64 10.63
CA TRP A 243 12.67 -3.28 10.87
C TRP A 243 11.52 -2.93 9.95
N ILE A 244 10.47 -2.30 10.47
CA ILE A 244 9.35 -1.82 9.66
C ILE A 244 9.39 -0.30 9.61
N ASN A 245 9.52 0.25 8.39
CA ASN A 245 9.34 1.67 8.14
C ASN A 245 7.97 1.87 7.52
N THR A 246 7.11 2.67 8.18
CA THR A 246 5.76 2.95 7.70
C THR A 246 5.52 4.43 7.44
N GLN A 247 4.38 4.73 6.83
CA GLN A 247 4.04 6.05 6.34
C GLN A 247 2.67 6.48 6.88
N PHE A 248 2.69 7.47 7.77
CA PHE A 248 1.52 8.24 8.18
C PHE A 248 1.79 9.71 7.81
N ASN A 249 0.83 10.35 7.16
CA ASN A 249 0.89 11.72 6.69
C ASN A 249 -0.06 12.66 7.45
N HIS A 250 -1.11 12.13 8.09
CA HIS A 250 -2.10 12.94 8.79
C HIS A 250 -2.63 12.23 10.06
N PRO A 251 -2.90 12.96 11.18
CA PRO A 251 -3.39 12.34 12.43
C PRO A 251 -4.66 11.49 12.29
N ARG A 252 -5.49 11.74 11.28
CA ARG A 252 -6.72 10.95 11.01
C ARG A 252 -6.44 9.52 10.55
N GLU A 253 -5.23 9.23 10.07
CA GLU A 253 -4.81 7.87 9.74
C GLU A 253 -4.46 7.06 11.01
N VAL A 254 -4.24 7.73 12.15
CA VAL A 254 -3.99 7.09 13.45
C VAL A 254 -5.32 6.62 14.05
N THR A 255 -5.85 5.53 13.51
CA THR A 255 -7.10 4.90 13.93
C THR A 255 -6.87 3.82 14.99
N ALA A 256 -7.95 3.23 15.50
CA ALA A 256 -7.85 2.10 16.41
C ALA A 256 -7.29 0.86 15.69
N GLU A 257 -7.65 0.65 14.42
CA GLU A 257 -7.16 -0.42 13.56
C GLU A 257 -5.66 -0.26 13.32
N ALA A 258 -5.22 0.94 12.92
CA ALA A 258 -3.82 1.26 12.67
C ALA A 258 -2.97 1.12 13.94
N ARG A 259 -3.47 1.60 15.08
CA ARG A 259 -2.83 1.40 16.38
C ARG A 259 -2.65 -0.08 16.71
N ARG A 260 -3.70 -0.90 16.54
CA ARG A 260 -3.61 -2.35 16.78
C ARG A 260 -2.56 -3.00 15.87
N ALA A 261 -2.51 -2.62 14.59
CA ALA A 261 -1.50 -3.11 13.66
C ALA A 261 -0.07 -2.75 14.12
N CYS A 262 0.17 -1.48 14.48
CA CYS A 262 1.46 -1.07 15.03
C CYS A 262 1.82 -1.79 16.33
N ASP A 263 0.88 -1.93 17.27
CA ASP A 263 1.10 -2.63 18.54
C ASP A 263 1.45 -4.11 18.33
N ARG A 264 0.89 -4.77 17.30
CA ARG A 264 1.27 -6.14 16.92
C ARG A 264 2.67 -6.22 16.35
N LEU A 265 3.02 -5.31 15.44
CA LEU A 265 4.35 -5.25 14.83
C LEU A 265 5.45 -4.96 15.86
N LEU A 266 5.16 -4.18 16.91
CA LEU A 266 6.12 -3.89 17.98
C LEU A 266 6.37 -5.08 18.92
N ARG A 267 5.49 -6.09 18.91
CA ARG A 267 5.57 -7.27 19.78
C ARG A 267 6.10 -8.52 19.07
N ALA A 268 6.03 -8.54 17.74
CA ALA A 268 6.62 -9.57 16.89
C ALA A 268 8.12 -9.30 16.69
#